data_AF-A0AAV8VIE1-F1
#
_entry.id   AF-A0AAV8VIE1-F1
#
_cell.length_a   1.000
_cell.length_b   1.000
_cell.length_c   1.000
_cell.angle_alpha   90.00
_cell.angle_beta   90.00
_cell.angle_gamma   90.00
#
_symmetry.space_group_name_H-M   'P 1'
#
loop_
_entity.id
_entity.type
_entity.pdbx_description
1 polymer ?
#
loop_
_entity_poly.entity_id
_entity_poly.type
_entity_poly.pdbx_seq_one_letter_code
_entity_poly.pdbx_strand_id
1 'polypeptide(L)'
;MSDEHNTPVLRRIKYSIVQIGRLLEYEKYEESKRLINNCFVNLNRIRHSISRNKYDQIKNSLDSVSECCEPVGMGGDILHYAAERCKSRKRGRPAVSITRQQLLFFQHEGYTASKIANLLHCSKSLVYRRYYEENIKLRDKYCNLNNDELGQKIQSLAESFPRSGSEMMSGLLKSQGIYAQRERVRRLLCAANPHQTAVRWGNTVQRRIYSVPTPNSLWHMDAHLKLSR
;
A
#
# COMPACT_ATOMS: atom_id res chain seq x y z
N MET A 1 -12.66 12.78 -45.75
CA MET A 1 -13.70 13.17 -44.77
C MET A 1 -13.86 12.13 -43.65
N SER A 2 -12.78 11.67 -43.01
CA SER A 2 -12.85 10.58 -41.99
C SER A 2 -12.07 10.86 -40.69
N ASP A 3 -11.27 11.94 -40.63
CA ASP A 3 -10.40 12.22 -39.48
C ASP A 3 -11.06 13.01 -38.34
N GLU A 4 -12.15 13.73 -38.58
CA GLU A 4 -12.77 14.61 -37.56
C GLU A 4 -13.45 13.84 -36.42
N HIS A 5 -14.02 12.66 -36.69
CA HIS A 5 -14.78 11.88 -35.70
C HIS A 5 -13.89 11.24 -34.60
N ASN A 6 -12.59 11.04 -34.87
CA ASN A 6 -11.65 10.39 -33.95
C ASN A 6 -10.77 11.38 -33.17
N THR A 7 -10.98 12.68 -33.39
CA THR A 7 -10.28 13.77 -32.69
C THR A 7 -10.26 13.65 -31.15
N PRO A 8 -11.33 13.20 -30.44
CA PRO A 8 -11.27 13.11 -28.98
C PRO A 8 -10.35 11.98 -28.48
N VAL A 9 -10.34 10.83 -29.16
CA VAL A 9 -9.49 9.69 -28.78
C VAL A 9 -8.02 10.01 -29.05
N LEU A 10 -7.72 10.63 -30.19
CA LEU A 10 -6.37 11.10 -30.53
C LEU A 10 -5.88 12.18 -29.56
N ARG A 11 -6.73 13.14 -29.16
CA ARG A 11 -6.41 14.12 -28.10
C ARG A 11 -6.09 13.43 -26.77
N ARG A 12 -6.86 12.40 -26.41
CA ARG A 12 -6.65 11.64 -25.16
C ARG A 12 -5.32 10.88 -25.19
N ILE A 13 -5.00 10.20 -26.30
CA ILE A 13 -3.72 9.51 -26.49
C ILE A 13 -2.57 10.53 -26.39
N LYS A 14 -2.67 11.67 -27.07
CA LYS A 14 -1.67 12.76 -26.98
C LYS A 14 -1.47 13.24 -25.54
N TYR A 15 -2.55 13.51 -24.81
CA TYR A 15 -2.46 13.93 -23.41
C TYR A 15 -1.81 12.85 -22.53
N SER A 16 -2.19 11.59 -22.72
CA SER A 16 -1.61 10.47 -21.99
C SER A 16 -0.11 10.32 -22.26
N ILE A 17 0.35 10.51 -23.50
CA ILE A 17 1.80 10.50 -23.83
C ILE A 17 2.56 11.61 -23.09
N VAL A 18 2.03 12.83 -23.05
CA VAL A 18 2.65 13.93 -22.29
C VAL A 18 2.71 13.63 -20.80
N GLN A 19 1.66 13.02 -20.25
CA GLN A 19 1.65 12.59 -18.84
C GLN A 19 2.64 11.46 -18.57
N ILE A 20 2.78 10.50 -19.48
CA ILE A 20 3.79 9.43 -19.39
C ILE A 20 5.19 10.05 -19.32
N GLY A 21 5.51 11.03 -20.18
CA GLY A 21 6.79 11.72 -20.13
C GLY A 21 7.08 12.35 -18.76
N ARG A 22 6.12 13.07 -18.18
CA ARG A 22 6.25 13.64 -16.83
C ARG A 22 6.41 12.56 -15.75
N LEU A 23 5.67 11.47 -15.84
CA LEU A 23 5.76 10.38 -14.87
C LEU A 23 7.11 9.66 -14.94
N LEU A 24 7.70 9.55 -16.13
CA LEU A 24 9.05 9.04 -16.33
C LEU A 24 10.12 9.96 -15.72
N GLU A 25 9.98 11.27 -15.84
CA GLU A 25 10.86 12.24 -15.16
C GLU A 25 10.82 12.11 -13.63
N TYR A 26 9.70 11.65 -13.06
CA TYR A 26 9.53 11.41 -11.63
C TYR A 26 9.74 9.94 -11.23
N GLU A 27 10.33 9.10 -12.11
CA GLU A 27 10.61 7.67 -11.85
C GLU A 27 9.34 6.86 -11.47
N LYS A 28 8.16 7.31 -11.89
CA LYS A 28 6.87 6.63 -11.65
C LYS A 28 6.57 5.65 -12.77
N TYR A 29 7.40 4.61 -12.88
CA TYR A 29 7.33 3.62 -13.97
C TYR A 29 6.01 2.84 -13.99
N GLU A 30 5.43 2.50 -12.84
CA GLU A 30 4.16 1.75 -12.73
C GLU A 30 2.95 2.52 -13.28
N GLU A 31 2.84 3.80 -12.91
CA GLU A 31 1.78 4.67 -13.41
C GLU A 31 1.96 4.92 -14.93
N SER A 32 3.20 5.01 -15.37
CA SER A 32 3.58 5.14 -16.79
C SER A 32 3.17 3.90 -17.59
N LYS A 33 3.55 2.68 -17.15
CA LYS A 33 3.16 1.41 -17.78
C LYS A 33 1.65 1.26 -17.91
N ARG A 34 0.87 1.66 -16.90
CA ARG A 34 -0.61 1.65 -16.98
C ARG A 34 -1.16 2.59 -18.04
N LEU A 35 -0.62 3.80 -18.14
CA LEU A 35 -1.04 4.78 -19.16
C LEU A 35 -0.64 4.34 -20.57
N ILE A 36 0.54 3.75 -20.74
CA ILE A 36 1.01 3.18 -22.02
C ILE A 36 0.04 2.09 -22.51
N ASN A 37 -0.31 1.14 -21.63
CA ASN A 37 -1.28 0.09 -21.93
C ASN A 37 -2.66 0.65 -22.34
N ASN A 38 -3.13 1.69 -21.65
CA ASN A 38 -4.36 2.38 -22.02
C ASN A 38 -4.26 3.08 -23.39
N CYS A 39 -3.09 3.62 -23.75
CA CYS A 39 -2.85 4.20 -25.07
C CYS A 39 -2.92 3.14 -26.17
N PHE A 40 -2.31 1.96 -25.98
CA PHE A 40 -2.42 0.85 -26.94
C PHE A 40 -3.87 0.37 -27.13
N VAL A 41 -4.62 0.21 -26.03
CA VAL A 41 -6.04 -0.18 -26.10
C VAL A 41 -6.85 0.85 -26.89
N ASN A 42 -6.63 2.15 -26.65
CA ASN A 42 -7.33 3.21 -27.36
C ASN A 42 -6.90 3.33 -28.83
N LEU A 43 -5.61 3.16 -29.12
CA LEU A 43 -5.08 3.17 -30.48
C LEU A 43 -5.64 2.00 -31.32
N ASN A 44 -5.77 0.81 -30.71
CA ASN A 44 -6.37 -0.35 -31.37
C ASN A 44 -7.87 -0.15 -31.68
N ARG A 45 -8.60 0.64 -30.89
CA ARG A 45 -10.03 0.95 -31.15
C ARG A 45 -10.23 1.80 -32.40
N ILE A 46 -9.25 2.65 -32.73
CA ILE A 46 -9.28 3.57 -33.87
C ILE A 46 -8.41 3.07 -35.04
N ARG A 47 -7.99 1.79 -35.00
CA ARG A 47 -7.08 1.20 -36.00
C ARG A 47 -7.60 1.30 -37.43
N HIS A 48 -8.90 1.08 -37.62
CA HIS A 48 -9.53 1.11 -38.94
C HIS A 48 -9.99 2.50 -39.36
N SER A 49 -9.90 3.49 -38.46
CA SER A 49 -10.42 4.84 -38.67
C SER A 49 -9.32 5.88 -38.87
N ILE A 50 -8.05 5.46 -38.89
CA ILE A 50 -6.86 6.29 -39.11
C ILE A 50 -6.02 5.68 -40.24
N SER A 51 -5.30 6.53 -40.99
CA SER A 51 -4.32 6.08 -41.98
C SER A 51 -3.28 5.12 -41.38
N ARG A 52 -2.98 4.05 -42.11
CA ARG A 52 -2.04 2.99 -41.71
C ARG A 52 -0.68 3.55 -41.27
N ASN A 53 -0.13 4.50 -42.03
CA ASN A 53 1.14 5.14 -41.71
C ASN A 53 1.11 5.88 -40.35
N LYS A 54 -0.01 6.54 -40.04
CA LYS A 54 -0.18 7.30 -38.79
C LYS A 54 -0.38 6.38 -37.59
N TYR A 55 -1.07 5.25 -37.79
CA TYR A 55 -1.18 4.20 -36.77
C TYR A 55 0.19 3.61 -36.44
N ASP A 56 0.97 3.23 -37.47
CA ASP A 56 2.28 2.62 -37.29
C ASP A 56 3.28 3.58 -36.62
N GLN A 57 3.25 4.87 -36.98
CA GLN A 57 4.05 5.91 -36.29
C GLN A 57 3.74 6.01 -34.80
N ILE A 58 2.46 6.13 -34.42
CA ILE A 58 2.06 6.25 -33.01
C ILE A 58 2.40 4.97 -32.26
N LYS A 59 2.19 3.81 -32.88
CA LYS A 59 2.52 2.51 -32.30
C LYS A 59 4.02 2.39 -32.03
N ASN A 60 4.86 2.68 -33.01
CA ASN A 60 6.31 2.63 -32.86
C ASN A 60 6.80 3.60 -31.78
N SER A 61 6.24 4.81 -31.70
CA SER A 61 6.57 5.76 -30.62
C SER A 61 6.17 5.24 -29.24
N LEU A 62 5.02 4.58 -29.11
CA LEU A 62 4.59 3.96 -27.85
C LEU A 62 5.46 2.75 -27.48
N ASP A 63 5.88 1.96 -28.47
CA ASP A 63 6.79 0.83 -28.28
C ASP A 63 8.16 1.33 -27.79
N SER A 64 8.75 2.36 -28.41
CA SER A 64 10.00 2.97 -27.94
C SER A 64 9.91 3.54 -26.52
N VAL A 65 8.79 4.17 -26.17
CA VAL A 65 8.56 4.68 -24.80
C VAL A 65 8.39 3.53 -23.81
N SER A 66 7.80 2.41 -24.24
CA SER A 66 7.65 1.20 -23.43
C SER A 66 9.00 0.56 -23.13
N GLU A 67 9.92 0.53 -24.11
CA GLU A 67 11.29 0.03 -23.92
C GLU A 67 12.07 0.88 -22.90
N CYS A 68 11.89 2.20 -22.91
CA CYS A 68 12.46 3.10 -21.89
C CYS A 68 11.86 2.94 -20.49
N CYS A 69 10.71 2.25 -20.36
CA CYS A 69 10.09 1.94 -19.07
C CYS A 69 10.57 0.63 -18.45
N GLU A 70 11.49 -0.10 -19.11
CA GLU A 70 12.08 -1.30 -18.52
C GLU A 70 13.17 -0.94 -17.51
N PRO A 71 13.12 -1.48 -16.29
CA PRO A 71 14.06 -1.09 -15.23
C PRO A 71 15.46 -1.59 -15.57
N VAL A 72 16.40 -0.66 -15.74
CA VAL A 72 17.84 -0.96 -15.83
C VAL A 72 18.33 -1.33 -14.42
N GLY A 73 18.34 -2.62 -14.12
CA GLY A 73 19.25 -3.23 -13.14
C GLY A 73 18.78 -3.37 -11.69
N MET A 74 18.80 -4.62 -11.23
CA MET A 74 19.01 -5.12 -9.85
C MET A 74 17.93 -4.85 -8.80
N GLY A 75 17.14 -5.89 -8.51
CA GLY A 75 16.60 -6.08 -7.16
C GLY A 75 15.10 -6.28 -7.05
N GLY A 76 14.60 -7.36 -7.65
CA GLY A 76 13.30 -7.92 -7.34
C GLY A 76 12.16 -7.26 -8.09
N ASP A 77 11.64 -7.96 -9.09
CA ASP A 77 10.23 -7.89 -9.40
C ASP A 77 9.47 -8.00 -8.07
N ILE A 78 8.94 -6.90 -7.56
CA ILE A 78 7.82 -6.99 -6.64
C ILE A 78 6.73 -7.53 -7.53
N LEU A 79 6.63 -8.86 -7.60
CA LEU A 79 5.47 -9.59 -8.06
C LEU A 79 4.29 -9.01 -7.29
N HIS A 80 3.65 -7.99 -7.87
CA HIS A 80 2.44 -7.41 -7.33
C HIS A 80 1.36 -8.46 -7.49
N TYR A 81 1.27 -9.32 -6.47
CA TYR A 81 0.27 -10.36 -6.39
C TYR A 81 -1.11 -9.70 -6.38
N ALA A 82 -1.81 -9.71 -7.51
CA ALA A 82 -3.21 -9.33 -7.57
C ALA A 82 -4.05 -10.60 -7.50
N ALA A 83 -5.05 -10.62 -6.62
CA ALA A 83 -5.97 -11.74 -6.54
C ALA A 83 -6.61 -12.02 -7.90
N GLU A 84 -6.59 -13.29 -8.32
CA GLU A 84 -7.08 -13.71 -9.62
C GLU A 84 -8.54 -13.32 -9.81
N ARG A 85 -8.90 -12.97 -11.05
CA ARG A 85 -10.28 -12.63 -11.41
C ARG A 85 -10.93 -13.78 -12.14
N CYS A 86 -12.07 -14.25 -11.62
CA CYS A 86 -12.87 -15.28 -12.26
C CYS A 86 -13.40 -14.76 -13.61
N LYS A 87 -12.99 -15.41 -14.71
CA LYS A 87 -13.55 -15.19 -16.05
C LYS A 87 -14.93 -15.83 -16.12
N SER A 88 -15.96 -15.14 -15.63
CA SER A 88 -17.33 -15.55 -15.90
C SER A 88 -17.72 -15.12 -17.32
N ARG A 89 -18.47 -15.96 -18.05
CA ARG A 89 -19.08 -15.56 -19.35
C ARG A 89 -20.24 -14.56 -19.19
N LYS A 90 -20.43 -14.02 -17.98
CA LYS A 90 -21.51 -13.08 -17.64
C LYS A 90 -21.04 -11.64 -17.90
N ARG A 91 -21.95 -10.76 -18.32
CA ARG A 91 -21.66 -9.33 -18.50
C ARG A 91 -21.37 -8.68 -17.14
N GLY A 92 -20.36 -7.79 -17.08
CA GLY A 92 -19.98 -7.05 -15.88
C GLY A 92 -18.50 -7.18 -15.50
N ARG A 93 -18.09 -6.53 -14.40
CA ARG A 93 -16.71 -6.59 -13.89
C ARG A 93 -16.40 -8.01 -13.36
N PRO A 94 -15.30 -8.66 -13.79
CA PRO A 94 -14.91 -9.98 -13.29
C PRO A 94 -14.73 -10.00 -11.76
N ALA A 95 -15.34 -11.00 -11.12
CA ALA A 95 -15.27 -11.20 -9.67
C ALA A 95 -13.85 -11.56 -9.24
N VAL A 96 -13.41 -11.04 -8.09
CA VAL A 96 -12.12 -11.38 -7.51
C VAL A 96 -12.25 -12.70 -6.75
N SER A 97 -11.40 -13.66 -7.08
CA SER A 97 -11.29 -14.94 -6.40
C SER A 97 -10.36 -14.77 -5.20
N ILE A 98 -10.86 -15.11 -4.01
CA ILE A 98 -10.08 -15.17 -2.78
C ILE A 98 -10.44 -16.50 -2.15
N THR A 99 -9.46 -17.38 -1.98
CA THR A 99 -9.70 -18.73 -1.46
C THR A 99 -9.77 -18.71 0.07
N ARG A 100 -10.47 -19.70 0.65
CA ARG A 100 -10.52 -19.89 2.10
C ARG A 100 -9.13 -20.02 2.72
N GLN A 101 -8.23 -20.76 2.06
CA GLN A 101 -6.84 -20.94 2.50
C GLN A 101 -6.08 -19.60 2.58
N GLN A 102 -6.27 -18.71 1.61
CA GLN A 102 -5.68 -17.37 1.66
C GLN A 102 -6.19 -16.56 2.84
N LEU A 103 -7.50 -16.63 3.13
CA LEU A 103 -8.07 -15.92 4.28
C LEU A 103 -7.48 -16.45 5.60
N LEU A 104 -7.39 -17.77 5.76
CA LEU A 104 -6.79 -18.39 6.94
C LEU A 104 -5.32 -18.01 7.08
N PHE A 105 -4.55 -18.00 6.00
CA PHE A 105 -3.16 -17.53 6.00
C PHE A 105 -3.07 -16.08 6.48
N PHE A 106 -3.86 -15.17 5.91
CA PHE A 106 -3.83 -13.77 6.32
C PHE A 106 -4.24 -13.57 7.79
N GLN A 107 -5.16 -14.39 8.28
CA GLN A 107 -5.59 -14.38 9.66
C GLN A 107 -4.47 -14.87 10.60
N HIS A 108 -3.83 -15.99 10.27
CA HIS A 108 -2.70 -16.55 11.02
C HIS A 108 -1.55 -15.55 11.14
N GLU A 109 -1.21 -14.90 10.02
CA GLU A 109 -0.15 -13.89 9.98
C GLU A 109 -0.57 -12.53 10.61
N GLY A 110 -1.80 -12.42 11.11
CA GLY A 110 -2.29 -11.25 11.85
C GLY A 110 -2.58 -10.01 10.98
N TYR A 111 -2.79 -10.18 9.68
CA TYR A 111 -3.07 -9.07 8.78
C TYR A 111 -4.39 -8.33 9.13
N THR A 112 -4.44 -7.04 8.82
CA THR A 112 -5.68 -6.25 8.93
C THR A 112 -6.45 -6.31 7.62
N ALA A 113 -7.77 -6.12 7.66
CA ALA A 113 -8.58 -6.06 6.43
C ALA A 113 -8.06 -5.00 5.45
N SER A 114 -7.55 -3.87 5.95
CA SER A 114 -6.91 -2.84 5.13
C SER A 114 -5.64 -3.37 4.43
N LYS A 115 -4.77 -4.08 5.15
CA LYS A 115 -3.53 -4.62 4.59
C LYS A 115 -3.82 -5.75 3.59
N ILE A 116 -4.79 -6.62 3.89
CA ILE A 116 -5.27 -7.66 2.96
C ILE A 116 -5.84 -7.01 1.68
N ALA A 117 -6.69 -6.00 1.81
CA ALA A 117 -7.28 -5.31 0.68
C ALA A 117 -6.20 -4.67 -0.23
N ASN A 118 -5.18 -4.07 0.38
CA ASN A 118 -4.05 -3.49 -0.35
C ASN A 118 -3.22 -4.58 -1.05
N LEU A 119 -2.92 -5.68 -0.36
CA LEU A 119 -2.18 -6.81 -0.92
C LEU A 119 -2.92 -7.48 -2.07
N LEU A 120 -4.23 -7.69 -1.94
CA LEU A 120 -5.04 -8.36 -2.96
C LEU A 120 -5.60 -7.42 -4.03
N HIS A 121 -5.27 -6.12 -3.95
CA HIS A 121 -5.79 -5.07 -4.83
C HIS A 121 -7.34 -5.08 -4.95
N CYS A 122 -8.01 -5.21 -3.80
CA CYS A 122 -9.46 -5.27 -3.70
C CYS A 122 -10.02 -4.27 -2.68
N SER A 123 -11.34 -4.15 -2.57
CA SER A 123 -11.96 -3.32 -1.54
C SER A 123 -11.97 -4.02 -0.19
N LYS A 124 -11.93 -3.26 0.91
CA LYS A 124 -12.08 -3.81 2.28
C LYS A 124 -13.41 -4.52 2.47
N SER A 125 -14.48 -4.00 1.84
CA SER A 125 -15.81 -4.61 1.88
C SER A 125 -15.83 -6.00 1.27
N LEU A 126 -15.07 -6.22 0.18
CA LEU A 126 -14.91 -7.56 -0.40
C LEU A 126 -14.25 -8.52 0.59
N VAL A 127 -13.18 -8.08 1.27
CA VAL A 127 -12.48 -8.89 2.26
C VAL A 127 -13.44 -9.29 3.38
N TYR A 128 -14.15 -8.34 3.99
CA TYR A 128 -15.11 -8.64 5.06
C TYR A 128 -16.23 -9.58 4.59
N ARG A 129 -16.76 -9.36 3.39
CA ARG A 129 -17.79 -10.23 2.81
C ARG A 129 -17.27 -11.66 2.65
N ARG A 130 -16.06 -11.85 2.14
CA ARG A 130 -15.43 -13.17 1.99
C ARG A 130 -15.20 -13.87 3.31
N TYR A 131 -14.73 -13.15 4.34
CA TYR A 131 -14.62 -13.70 5.70
C TYR A 131 -15.97 -14.16 6.25
N TYR A 132 -17.04 -13.38 6.01
CA TYR A 132 -18.40 -13.74 6.42
C TYR A 132 -18.94 -14.96 5.67
N GLU A 133 -18.80 -15.00 4.34
CA GLU A 133 -19.21 -16.14 3.49
C GLU A 133 -18.53 -17.45 3.93
N GLU A 134 -17.26 -17.39 4.34
CA GLU A 134 -16.48 -18.56 4.79
C GLU A 134 -16.64 -18.86 6.30
N ASN A 135 -17.49 -18.13 7.02
CA ASN A 135 -17.68 -18.22 8.47
C ASN A 135 -16.39 -18.04 9.30
N ILE A 136 -15.44 -17.24 8.82
CA ILE A 136 -14.19 -16.94 9.52
C ILE A 136 -14.30 -15.56 10.17
N LYS A 137 -14.04 -15.47 11.48
CA LYS A 137 -14.00 -14.16 12.16
C LYS A 137 -12.59 -13.60 12.10
N LEU A 138 -12.39 -12.51 11.35
CA LEU A 138 -11.09 -11.84 11.27
C LEU A 138 -10.49 -11.45 12.64
N ARG A 139 -11.33 -11.28 13.68
CA ARG A 139 -10.87 -11.00 15.05
C ARG A 139 -10.15 -12.18 15.71
N ASP A 140 -10.39 -13.42 15.28
CA ASP A 140 -9.74 -14.61 15.85
C ASP A 140 -8.25 -14.70 15.47
N LYS A 141 -7.73 -13.72 14.73
CA LYS A 141 -6.28 -13.50 14.60
C LYS A 141 -5.60 -13.15 15.92
N TYR A 142 -6.35 -12.63 16.90
CA TYR A 142 -5.79 -12.31 18.20
C TYR A 142 -5.70 -13.58 19.04
N CYS A 143 -4.57 -13.74 19.73
CA CYS A 143 -4.33 -14.87 20.59
C CYS A 143 -5.27 -14.82 21.81
N ASN A 144 -5.89 -15.97 22.12
CA ASN A 144 -6.81 -16.15 23.24
C ASN A 144 -6.06 -16.43 24.56
N LEU A 145 -4.85 -15.90 24.74
CA LEU A 145 -4.13 -16.00 26.02
C LEU A 145 -4.87 -15.23 27.12
N ASN A 146 -4.83 -15.75 28.34
CA ASN A 146 -5.32 -15.02 29.50
C ASN A 146 -4.45 -13.78 29.75
N ASN A 147 -5.00 -12.77 30.43
CA ASN A 147 -4.27 -11.56 30.80
C ASN A 147 -3.08 -11.87 31.71
N ASP A 148 -3.15 -12.88 32.55
CA ASP A 148 -2.07 -13.26 33.46
C ASP A 148 -0.88 -13.87 32.71
N GLU A 149 -1.15 -14.83 31.82
CA GLU A 149 -0.13 -15.44 30.95
C GLU A 149 0.52 -14.41 30.02
N LEU A 150 -0.30 -13.52 29.44
CA LEU A 150 0.20 -12.44 28.60
C LEU A 150 1.02 -11.44 29.43
N GLY A 151 0.61 -11.17 30.67
CA GLY A 151 1.32 -10.32 31.62
C GLY A 151 2.70 -10.87 31.95
N GLN A 152 2.80 -12.16 32.25
CA GLN A 152 4.07 -12.84 32.52
C GLN A 152 5.03 -12.76 31.32
N LYS A 153 4.53 -12.97 30.09
CA LYS A 153 5.34 -12.82 28.88
C LYS A 153 5.79 -11.38 28.64
N ILE A 154 4.90 -10.41 28.88
CA ILE A 154 5.25 -8.99 28.76
C ILE A 154 6.30 -8.61 29.80
N GLN A 155 6.19 -9.12 31.02
CA GLN A 155 7.16 -8.87 32.09
C GLN A 155 8.54 -9.42 31.73
N SER A 156 8.64 -10.68 31.31
CA SER A 156 9.93 -11.27 30.92
C SER A 156 10.58 -10.55 29.73
N LEU A 157 9.79 -10.12 28.76
CA LEU A 157 10.26 -9.29 27.65
C LEU A 157 10.66 -7.88 28.10
N ALA A 158 9.96 -7.29 29.06
CA ALA A 158 10.29 -5.96 29.59
C ALA A 158 11.59 -5.99 30.41
N GLU A 159 11.86 -7.08 31.13
CA GLU A 159 13.14 -7.31 31.82
C GLU A 159 14.29 -7.44 30.82
N SER A 160 14.08 -8.19 29.73
CA SER A 160 15.07 -8.35 28.66
C SER A 160 15.30 -7.05 27.86
N PHE A 161 14.24 -6.26 27.65
CA PHE A 161 14.26 -5.04 26.85
C PHE A 161 13.65 -3.85 27.61
N PRO A 162 14.35 -3.28 28.61
CA PRO A 162 13.81 -2.28 29.53
C PRO A 162 13.45 -0.94 28.88
N ARG A 163 13.93 -0.63 27.67
CA ARG A 163 13.58 0.61 26.98
C ARG A 163 12.42 0.45 26.00
N SER A 164 11.88 -0.76 25.84
CA SER A 164 10.79 -1.05 24.89
C SER A 164 9.46 -0.42 25.30
N GLY A 165 8.88 0.36 24.40
CA GLY A 165 7.50 0.86 24.51
C GLY A 165 6.46 -0.16 24.01
N SER A 166 5.18 0.20 24.08
CA SER A 166 4.07 -0.70 23.70
C SER A 166 4.12 -1.19 22.25
N GLU A 167 4.61 -0.37 21.32
CA GLU A 167 4.76 -0.76 19.91
C GLU A 167 5.87 -1.80 19.73
N MET A 168 7.02 -1.58 20.36
CA MET A 168 8.13 -2.54 20.33
C MET A 168 7.72 -3.85 21.01
N MET A 169 7.04 -3.76 22.15
CA MET A 169 6.49 -4.93 22.85
C MET A 169 5.50 -5.70 21.98
N SER A 170 4.63 -5.00 21.25
CA SER A 170 3.73 -5.64 20.28
C SER A 170 4.49 -6.33 19.14
N GLY A 171 5.65 -5.79 18.73
CA GLY A 171 6.54 -6.41 17.74
C GLY A 171 7.20 -7.69 18.28
N LEU A 172 7.74 -7.65 19.50
CA LEU A 172 8.36 -8.79 20.17
C LEU A 172 7.36 -9.94 20.41
N LEU A 173 6.12 -9.61 20.80
CA LEU A 173 5.07 -10.61 20.92
C LEU A 173 4.74 -11.25 19.56
N LYS A 174 4.67 -10.45 18.49
CA LYS A 174 4.44 -10.97 17.13
C LYS A 174 5.56 -11.87 16.64
N SER A 175 6.82 -11.58 16.96
CA SER A 175 7.94 -12.46 16.59
C SER A 175 7.88 -13.81 17.32
N GLN A 176 7.13 -13.89 18.42
CA GLN A 176 6.80 -15.14 19.12
C GLN A 176 5.46 -15.76 18.66
N GLY A 177 4.84 -15.25 17.60
CA GLY A 177 3.54 -15.71 17.10
C GLY A 177 2.34 -15.25 17.93
N ILE A 178 2.53 -14.30 18.86
CA ILE A 178 1.49 -13.82 19.77
C ILE A 178 0.93 -12.50 19.28
N TYR A 179 -0.31 -12.53 18.80
CA TYR A 179 -1.02 -11.33 18.37
C TYR A 179 -1.99 -10.89 19.47
N ALA A 180 -1.63 -9.91 20.27
CA ALA A 180 -2.51 -9.34 21.30
C ALA A 180 -3.12 -8.00 20.86
N GLN A 181 -4.27 -7.62 21.43
CA GLN A 181 -4.83 -6.29 21.23
C GLN A 181 -3.89 -5.22 21.80
N ARG A 182 -3.68 -4.11 21.06
CA ARG A 182 -2.81 -2.98 21.46
C ARG A 182 -3.13 -2.46 22.85
N GLU A 183 -4.42 -2.33 23.18
CA GLU A 183 -4.89 -1.87 24.48
C GLU A 183 -4.47 -2.81 25.61
N ARG A 184 -4.63 -4.14 25.42
CA ARG A 184 -4.22 -5.14 26.41
C ARG A 184 -2.73 -5.10 26.66
N VAL A 185 -1.93 -5.07 25.59
CA VAL A 185 -0.46 -4.97 25.69
C VAL A 185 -0.06 -3.71 26.45
N ARG A 186 -0.65 -2.55 26.10
CA ARG A 186 -0.36 -1.29 26.77
C ARG A 186 -0.71 -1.35 28.26
N ARG A 187 -1.91 -1.84 28.60
CA ARG A 187 -2.37 -1.94 30.00
C ARG A 187 -1.46 -2.84 30.83
N LEU A 188 -1.14 -4.03 30.32
CA LEU A 188 -0.28 -4.99 31.02
C LEU A 188 1.16 -4.50 31.13
N LEU A 189 1.69 -3.84 30.10
CA LEU A 189 3.03 -3.23 30.15
C LEU A 189 3.11 -2.10 31.18
N CYS A 190 2.07 -1.24 31.27
CA CYS A 190 2.00 -0.20 32.29
C CYS A 190 1.94 -0.80 33.70
N ALA A 191 1.18 -1.88 33.89
CA ALA A 191 1.09 -2.57 35.18
C ALA A 191 2.40 -3.28 35.56
N ALA A 192 3.09 -3.89 34.58
CA ALA A 192 4.36 -4.57 34.81
C ALA A 192 5.52 -3.60 35.13
N ASN A 193 5.51 -2.39 34.54
CA ASN A 193 6.55 -1.40 34.80
C ASN A 193 6.00 0.05 34.90
N PRO A 194 5.37 0.39 36.04
CA PRO A 194 4.80 1.71 36.24
C PRO A 194 5.86 2.82 36.24
N HIS A 195 7.07 2.54 36.77
CA HIS A 195 8.16 3.50 36.81
C HIS A 195 8.64 3.91 35.41
N GLN A 196 9.00 2.96 34.54
CA GLN A 196 9.42 3.30 33.18
C GLN A 196 8.30 3.92 32.36
N THR A 197 7.04 3.55 32.64
CA THR A 197 5.88 4.21 32.03
C THR A 197 5.82 5.68 32.42
N ALA A 198 5.99 5.99 33.71
CA ALA A 198 6.05 7.36 34.20
C ALA A 198 7.21 8.16 33.58
N VAL A 199 8.42 7.57 33.48
CA VAL A 199 9.57 8.20 32.80
C VAL A 199 9.24 8.53 31.34
N ARG A 200 8.59 7.61 30.61
CA ARG A 200 8.18 7.83 29.22
C ARG A 200 7.12 8.93 29.07
N TRP A 201 6.21 9.07 30.03
CA TRP A 201 5.21 10.15 30.03
C TRP A 201 5.80 11.50 30.46
N GLY A 202 6.73 11.49 31.44
CA GLY A 202 7.43 12.68 31.92
C GLY A 202 8.40 13.26 30.91
N ASN A 203 9.03 12.41 30.09
CA ASN A 203 9.92 12.83 28.99
C ASN A 203 9.16 13.25 27.73
N THR A 204 8.00 13.89 27.88
CA THR A 204 7.29 14.47 26.73
C THR A 204 8.19 15.51 26.08
N VAL A 205 8.36 15.40 24.75
CA VAL A 205 9.10 16.38 23.97
C VAL A 205 8.49 17.76 24.23
N GLN A 206 9.25 18.63 24.90
CA GLN A 206 8.82 20.01 25.08
C GLN A 206 8.86 20.71 23.73
N ARG A 207 7.68 20.92 23.15
CA ARG A 207 7.55 21.74 21.95
C ARG A 207 7.79 23.19 22.36
N ARG A 208 8.82 23.79 21.77
CA ARG A 208 9.07 25.23 21.93
C ARG A 208 7.99 25.99 21.18
N ILE A 209 7.34 26.91 21.87
CA ILE A 209 6.48 27.91 21.23
C ILE A 209 7.43 29.04 20.83
N TYR A 210 7.66 29.20 19.53
CA TYR A 210 8.41 30.34 19.02
C TYR A 210 7.46 31.53 18.89
N SER A 211 7.80 32.64 19.54
CA SER A 211 7.16 33.94 19.30
C SER A 211 8.08 34.74 18.39
N VAL A 212 7.52 35.28 17.31
CA VAL A 212 8.25 36.06 16.32
C VAL A 212 7.76 37.50 16.32
N PRO A 213 8.64 38.50 16.41
CA PRO A 213 8.24 39.91 16.53
C PRO A 213 7.59 40.45 15.24
N THR A 214 7.97 39.93 14.07
CA THR A 214 7.47 40.37 12.76
C THR A 214 7.39 39.20 11.76
N PRO A 215 6.54 39.29 10.71
CA PRO A 215 6.59 38.35 9.58
C PRO A 215 8.01 38.28 8.99
N ASN A 216 8.49 37.08 8.63
CA ASN A 216 9.86 36.79 8.13
C ASN A 216 11.04 36.92 9.12
N SER A 217 10.78 37.11 10.42
CA SER A 217 11.87 37.17 11.42
C SER A 217 12.41 35.80 11.86
N LEU A 218 11.72 34.70 11.56
CA LEU A 218 12.20 33.33 11.77
C LEU A 218 12.26 32.59 10.44
N TRP A 219 13.46 32.12 10.09
CA TRP A 219 13.67 31.25 8.94
C TRP A 219 13.69 29.80 9.43
N HIS A 220 12.59 29.09 9.18
CA HIS A 220 12.56 27.64 9.40
C HIS A 220 13.33 26.97 8.24
N MET A 221 14.56 26.56 8.50
CA MET A 221 15.28 25.65 7.60
C MET A 221 14.76 24.24 7.85
N ASP A 222 13.70 23.86 7.15
CA ASP A 222 13.17 22.50 7.20
C ASP A 222 14.05 21.60 6.33
N ALA A 223 14.88 20.77 6.97
CA ALA A 223 15.67 19.78 6.27
C ALA A 223 14.75 18.67 5.80
N HIS A 224 14.15 18.85 4.61
CA HIS A 224 13.42 17.79 3.93
C HIS A 224 14.41 16.76 3.36
N LEU A 225 14.95 15.93 4.26
CA LEU A 225 15.73 14.74 3.91
C LEU A 225 14.75 13.62 3.54
N LYS A 226 14.17 13.69 2.34
CA LYS A 226 13.65 12.47 1.73
C LYS A 226 14.86 11.63 1.34
N LEU A 227 15.10 10.53 2.06
CA LEU A 227 15.80 9.40 1.47
C LEU A 227 14.94 8.93 0.29
N SER A 228 15.29 9.37 -0.92
CA SER A 228 14.95 8.64 -2.13
C SER A 228 15.74 7.33 -2.08
N ARG A 229 15.01 6.22 -2.07
CA ARG A 229 15.53 4.86 -2.02
C ARG A 229 15.20 4.18 -3.33
#